data_AF-A0A5J6VXP8-F1
#
_entry.id   AF-A0A5J6VXP8-F1
#
_cell.length_a   1.000
_cell.length_b   1.000
_cell.length_c   1.000
_cell.angle_alpha   90.00
_cell.angle_beta   90.00
_cell.angle_gamma   90.00
#
_symmetry.space_group_name_H-M   'P 1'
#
loop_
_entity.id
_entity.type
_entity.pdbx_description
1 polymer ?
#
loop_
_entity_poly.entity_id
_entity_poly.type
_entity_poly.pdbx_seq_one_letter_code
_entity_poly.pdbx_strand_id
1 'polypeptide(L)'
;MFFSTKATEKSERSDGVVSPWLYPTMLGLGFYGGFMQLGIDFLFIFALRHLLTKNIAQVNAYKTLIVALYTLPTILIFAWMGQVHWRLGLVIAMGGMIGARLATGLTMSRRGELWVKVMMAIIILLMAAKLWG
;
A
#
# COMPACT_ATOMS: atom_id res chain seq x y z
N MET A 1 9.35 -31.13 10.18
CA MET A 1 8.27 -32.07 10.52
C MET A 1 7.10 -31.22 11.03
N PHE A 2 6.01 -30.89 10.35
CA PHE A 2 5.42 -31.19 9.05
C PHE A 2 4.61 -29.95 8.64
N PHE A 3 4.81 -29.43 7.42
CA PHE A 3 3.72 -28.91 6.60
C PHE A 3 4.13 -29.13 5.15
N SER A 4 3.60 -30.21 4.58
CA SER A 4 3.80 -30.61 3.19
C SER A 4 2.56 -30.22 2.39
N THR A 5 2.78 -29.53 1.26
CA THR A 5 1.93 -29.42 0.05
C THR A 5 2.80 -28.59 -0.92
N LYS A 6 3.62 -29.12 -1.84
CA LYS A 6 3.43 -30.17 -2.86
C LYS A 6 2.29 -29.92 -3.86
N ALA A 7 1.90 -28.65 -4.06
CA ALA A 7 1.01 -28.29 -5.16
C ALA A 7 1.23 -26.86 -5.69
N THR A 8 2.45 -26.49 -6.10
CA THR A 8 2.61 -25.50 -7.20
C THR A 8 3.95 -25.63 -7.92
N GLU A 9 4.45 -26.85 -8.01
CA GLU A 9 5.34 -27.24 -9.09
C GLU A 9 4.42 -27.53 -10.29
N LYS A 10 4.17 -26.52 -11.13
CA LYS A 10 3.77 -26.59 -12.56
C LYS A 10 3.13 -25.27 -12.99
N SER A 11 3.96 -24.33 -13.39
CA SER A 11 3.87 -23.70 -14.72
C SER A 11 5.04 -22.75 -14.86
N GLU A 12 6.22 -23.35 -14.91
CA GLU A 12 7.39 -22.77 -15.53
C GLU A 12 7.08 -22.61 -17.03
N ARG A 13 6.83 -21.37 -17.48
CA ARG A 13 7.13 -20.99 -18.86
C ARG A 13 7.18 -19.46 -19.09
N SER A 14 8.37 -19.06 -19.53
CA SER A 14 8.67 -17.98 -20.46
C SER A 14 8.74 -16.56 -19.91
N ASP A 15 9.94 -16.22 -19.44
CA ASP A 15 10.81 -15.23 -20.10
C ASP A 15 10.13 -14.00 -20.72
N GLY A 16 10.39 -12.83 -20.12
CA GLY A 16 10.74 -11.64 -20.91
C GLY A 16 9.66 -10.98 -21.77
N VAL A 17 8.36 -11.25 -21.57
CA VAL A 17 7.31 -10.51 -22.30
C VAL A 17 6.37 -9.83 -21.31
N VAL A 18 6.50 -8.51 -21.17
CA VAL A 18 5.44 -7.69 -20.56
C VAL A 18 4.16 -7.91 -21.37
N SER A 19 3.14 -8.51 -20.76
CA SER A 19 1.86 -8.73 -21.41
C SER A 19 1.29 -7.37 -21.88
N PRO A 20 0.86 -7.22 -23.15
CA PRO A 20 0.29 -5.98 -23.67
C PRO A 20 -0.93 -5.48 -22.87
N TRP A 21 -1.58 -6.38 -22.12
CA TRP A 21 -2.70 -6.10 -21.22
C TRP A 21 -2.30 -5.45 -19.88
N LEU A 22 -1.00 -5.37 -19.59
CA LEU A 22 -0.47 -4.74 -18.39
C LEU A 22 -0.63 -3.21 -18.44
N TYR A 23 -0.40 -2.61 -19.61
CA TYR A 23 -0.51 -1.18 -19.82
C TYR A 23 -1.92 -0.62 -19.56
N PRO A 24 -3.02 -1.18 -20.09
CA PRO A 24 -4.37 -0.70 -19.78
C PRO A 24 -4.75 -0.97 -18.32
N THR A 25 -4.24 -2.02 -17.70
CA THR A 25 -4.52 -2.32 -16.29
C THR A 25 -3.84 -1.32 -15.36
N MET A 26 -2.59 -0.93 -15.63
CA MET A 26 -1.90 0.14 -14.89
C MET A 26 -2.54 1.50 -15.11
N LEU A 27 -3.03 1.78 -16.33
CA LEU A 27 -3.73 3.03 -16.65
C LEU A 27 -5.10 3.11 -15.95
N GLY A 28 -5.86 2.02 -15.96
CA GLY A 28 -7.14 1.90 -15.24
C GLY A 28 -6.98 1.97 -13.73
N LEU A 29 -5.95 1.32 -13.16
CA LEU A 29 -5.59 1.48 -11.75
C LEU A 29 -5.23 2.94 -11.45
N GLY A 30 -4.42 3.59 -12.30
CA GLY A 30 -4.05 5.00 -12.12
C GLY A 30 -5.27 5.92 -12.03
N PHE A 31 -6.22 5.78 -12.95
CA PHE A 31 -7.48 6.54 -12.91
C PHE A 31 -8.35 6.21 -11.70
N TYR A 32 -8.49 4.93 -11.35
CA TYR A 32 -9.25 4.50 -10.17
C TYR A 32 -8.63 5.02 -8.87
N GLY A 33 -7.29 5.02 -8.79
CA GLY A 33 -6.51 5.52 -7.67
C GLY A 33 -6.69 7.00 -7.47
N GLY A 34 -6.62 7.77 -8.56
CA GLY A 34 -6.81 9.21 -8.53
C GLY A 34 -8.22 9.65 -8.12
N PHE A 35 -9.26 8.85 -8.40
CA PHE A 35 -10.64 9.23 -8.08
C PHE A 35 -11.13 8.72 -6.72
N MET A 36 -10.97 7.43 -6.44
CA MET A 36 -11.52 6.80 -5.22
C MET A 36 -10.47 6.59 -4.14
N GLN A 37 -9.20 6.37 -4.49
CA GLN A 37 -8.03 6.11 -3.61
C GLN A 37 -8.17 4.89 -2.64
N LEU A 38 -9.38 4.55 -2.20
CA LEU A 38 -9.72 3.48 -1.27
C LEU A 38 -9.50 2.11 -1.91
N GLY A 39 -8.74 1.26 -1.21
CA GLY A 39 -8.49 -0.13 -1.61
C GLY A 39 -7.46 -0.32 -2.72
N ILE A 40 -7.01 0.75 -3.39
CA ILE A 40 -6.06 0.62 -4.50
C ILE A 40 -4.67 0.14 -4.04
N ASP A 41 -4.31 0.44 -2.81
CA ASP A 41 -3.07 0.00 -2.19
C ASP A 41 -2.94 -1.52 -2.15
N PHE A 42 -4.03 -2.23 -1.89
CA PHE A 42 -4.07 -3.69 -1.90
C PHE A 42 -3.99 -4.24 -3.31
N LEU A 43 -4.64 -3.59 -4.29
CA LEU A 43 -4.54 -3.95 -5.71
C LEU A 43 -3.11 -3.77 -6.22
N PHE A 44 -2.42 -2.68 -5.84
CA PHE A 44 -1.01 -2.48 -6.16
C PHE A 44 -0.12 -3.55 -5.53
N ILE A 45 -0.34 -3.91 -4.26
CA ILE A 45 0.44 -4.97 -3.61
C ILE A 45 0.19 -6.33 -4.29
N PHE A 46 -1.05 -6.62 -4.67
CA PHE A 46 -1.42 -7.85 -5.39
C PHE A 46 -0.77 -7.91 -6.79
N ALA A 47 -0.87 -6.82 -7.55
CA ALA A 47 -0.27 -6.70 -8.87
C ALA A 47 1.26 -6.74 -8.83
N LEU A 48 1.91 -6.00 -7.92
CA LEU A 48 3.37 -6.00 -7.80
C LEU A 48 3.91 -7.31 -7.23
N ARG A 49 3.18 -8.00 -6.35
CA ARG A 49 3.56 -9.36 -5.91
C ARG A 49 3.55 -10.34 -7.08
N HIS A 50 2.70 -10.11 -8.08
CA HIS A 50 2.69 -10.89 -9.32
C HIS A 50 3.85 -10.51 -10.27
N LEU A 51 4.32 -9.26 -10.25
CA LEU A 51 5.36 -8.76 -11.17
C LEU A 51 6.81 -8.86 -10.65
N LEU A 52 7.03 -8.79 -9.33
CA LEU A 52 8.37 -8.68 -8.75
C LEU A 52 8.62 -9.82 -7.76
N THR A 53 9.40 -10.82 -8.16
CA THR A 53 10.01 -11.84 -7.27
C THR A 53 11.13 -11.22 -6.42
N LYS A 54 10.84 -10.08 -5.79
CA LYS A 54 11.74 -9.29 -4.95
C LYS A 54 11.14 -9.18 -3.55
N ASN A 55 12.00 -9.04 -2.54
CA ASN A 55 11.61 -8.97 -1.13
C ASN A 55 10.37 -8.07 -0.93
N ILE A 56 9.44 -8.47 -0.05
CA ILE A 56 8.17 -7.76 0.23
C ILE A 56 8.40 -6.26 0.50
N ALA A 57 9.54 -5.92 1.10
CA ALA A 57 9.97 -4.53 1.32
C ALA A 57 10.20 -3.74 0.02
N GLN A 58 10.81 -4.34 -1.01
CA GLN A 58 11.04 -3.67 -2.30
C GLN A 58 9.73 -3.44 -3.05
N VAL A 59 8.83 -4.42 -3.05
CA VAL A 59 7.48 -4.28 -3.62
C VAL A 59 6.72 -3.12 -2.97
N ASN A 60 6.75 -3.04 -1.64
CA ASN A 60 6.07 -1.96 -0.91
C ASN A 60 6.69 -0.57 -1.20
N ALA A 61 8.01 -0.50 -1.39
CA ALA A 61 8.69 0.74 -1.77
C ALA A 61 8.27 1.23 -3.16
N TYR A 62 8.24 0.35 -4.17
CA TYR A 62 7.77 0.69 -5.51
C TYR A 62 6.30 1.12 -5.50
N LYS A 63 5.44 0.40 -4.77
CA LYS A 63 4.04 0.77 -4.57
C LYS A 63 3.90 2.20 -4.02
N THR A 64 4.66 2.52 -2.97
CA THR A 64 4.63 3.86 -2.36
C THR A 64 5.12 4.94 -3.31
N LEU A 65 6.14 4.66 -4.13
CA LEU A 65 6.66 5.58 -5.14
C LEU A 65 5.62 5.85 -6.24
N ILE A 66 5.00 4.80 -6.79
CA ILE A 66 3.96 4.95 -7.82
C ILE A 66 2.78 5.77 -7.27
N VAL A 67 2.37 5.50 -6.02
CA VAL A 67 1.31 6.25 -5.35
C VAL A 67 1.67 7.73 -5.19
N ALA A 68 2.88 8.03 -4.72
CA ALA A 68 3.35 9.40 -4.62
C ALA A 68 3.35 10.13 -5.97
N LEU A 69 3.73 9.42 -7.05
CA LEU A 69 3.83 10.00 -8.39
C LEU A 69 2.48 10.39 -8.98
N TYR A 70 1.44 9.54 -8.84
CA TYR A 70 0.10 9.89 -9.33
C TYR A 70 -0.65 10.84 -8.38
N THR A 71 -0.30 10.89 -7.10
CA THR A 71 -0.96 11.79 -6.14
C THR A 71 -0.67 13.27 -6.46
N LEU A 72 0.49 13.60 -7.03
CA LEU A 72 0.84 14.96 -7.46
C LEU A 72 -0.14 15.55 -8.48
N PRO A 73 -0.39 14.92 -9.65
CA PRO A 73 -1.38 15.41 -10.60
C PRO A 73 -2.81 15.30 -10.05
N THR A 74 -3.12 14.30 -9.22
CA THR A 74 -4.45 14.21 -8.56
C THR A 74 -4.73 15.45 -7.70
N ILE A 75 -3.80 15.85 -6.83
CA ILE A 75 -3.97 17.05 -6.00
C ILE A 75 -4.12 18.30 -6.88
N LEU A 76 -3.37 18.39 -7.97
CA LEU A 76 -3.44 19.53 -8.89
C LEU A 76 -4.81 19.63 -9.58
N ILE A 77 -5.33 18.51 -10.09
CA ILE A 77 -6.64 18.43 -10.75
C ILE A 77 -7.77 18.72 -9.76
N PHE A 78 -7.71 18.12 -8.56
CA PHE A 78 -8.72 18.38 -7.52
C PHE A 78 -8.66 19.83 -7.03
N ALA A 79 -7.48 20.43 -6.95
CA ALA A 79 -7.31 21.84 -6.57
C ALA A 79 -7.96 22.76 -7.59
N TRP A 80 -7.83 22.46 -8.88
CA TRP A 80 -8.53 23.17 -9.96
C TRP A 80 -10.06 23.00 -9.90
N MET A 81 -10.54 21.86 -9.43
CA MET A 81 -11.97 21.58 -9.27
C MET A 81 -12.60 22.24 -8.03
N GLY A 82 -11.83 22.94 -7.20
CA GLY A 82 -12.32 23.63 -6.00
C GLY A 82 -12.81 22.71 -4.86
N GLN A 83 -12.62 21.39 -5.01
CA GLN A 83 -13.06 20.36 -4.04
C GLN A 83 -11.96 19.99 -3.02
N VAL A 84 -10.80 20.67 -3.05
CA VAL A 84 -9.71 20.40 -2.11
C VAL A 84 -9.94 21.09 -0.78
N HIS A 85 -10.21 20.29 0.24
CA HIS A 85 -10.20 20.73 1.62
C HIS A 85 -8.76 20.81 2.11
N TRP A 86 -8.08 21.93 1.82
CA TRP A 86 -6.67 22.16 2.17
C TRP A 86 -6.36 21.87 3.65
N ARG A 87 -7.28 22.21 4.56
CA ARG A 87 -7.15 21.90 5.99
C ARG A 87 -7.06 20.40 6.26
N LEU A 88 -7.96 19.61 5.69
CA LEU A 88 -7.97 18.16 5.86
C LEU A 88 -6.76 17.51 5.18
N GLY A 89 -6.39 17.97 3.98
CA GLY A 89 -5.20 17.50 3.28
C GLY A 89 -3.92 17.70 4.08
N LEU A 90 -3.74 18.87 4.70
CA LEU A 90 -2.57 19.18 5.53
C LEU A 90 -2.52 18.33 6.80
N VAL A 91 -3.67 18.12 7.46
CA VAL A 91 -3.76 17.26 8.66
C VAL A 91 -3.39 15.81 8.32
N ILE A 92 -3.90 15.27 7.21
CA ILE A 92 -3.59 13.91 6.75
C ILE A 92 -2.12 13.79 6.37
N ALA A 93 -1.57 14.78 5.65
CA ALA A 93 -0.16 14.80 5.25
C ALA A 93 0.77 14.81 6.47
N MET A 94 0.52 15.68 7.45
CA MET A 94 1.30 15.74 8.69
C MET A 94 1.16 14.45 9.51
N GLY A 95 -0.06 13.95 9.67
CA GLY A 95 -0.33 12.71 10.41
C GLY A 95 0.39 11.51 9.79
N GLY A 96 0.33 11.38 8.46
CA GLY A 96 1.03 10.34 7.71
C GLY A 96 2.55 10.44 7.83
N MET A 97 3.10 11.65 7.73
CA MET A 97 4.55 11.87 7.81
C MET A 97 5.11 11.57 9.21
N ILE A 98 4.41 12.00 10.27
CA ILE A 98 4.76 11.70 11.67
C ILE A 98 4.65 10.20 11.93
N GLY A 99 3.54 9.57 11.51
CA GLY A 99 3.31 8.14 11.66
C GLY A 99 4.39 7.30 10.98
N ALA A 100 4.79 7.65 9.75
CA ALA A 100 5.84 6.94 9.01
C ALA A 100 7.22 7.07 9.69
N ARG A 101 7.54 8.25 10.23
CA ARG A 101 8.81 8.47 10.96
C ARG A 101 8.87 7.69 12.28
N LEU A 102 7.77 7.64 13.01
CA LEU A 102 7.67 6.84 14.23
C LEU A 102 7.71 5.33 13.94
N ALA A 103 6.96 4.88 12.94
CA ALA A 103 6.90 3.46 12.56
C ALA A 103 8.26 2.90 12.13
N THR A 104 9.03 3.65 11.34
CA THR A 104 10.38 3.25 10.91
C THR A 104 11.36 3.20 12.09
N GLY A 105 11.30 4.17 13.00
CA GLY A 105 12.12 4.17 14.22
C GLY A 105 11.82 3.00 15.16
N LEU A 106 10.55 2.65 15.33
CA LEU A 106 10.12 1.52 16.18
C LEU A 106 10.46 0.15 15.54
N THR A 107 10.37 0.05 14.22
CA THR A 107 10.62 -1.20 13.48
C THR A 107 12.11 -1.57 13.45
N MET A 108 13.01 -0.59 13.45
CA MET A 108 14.46 -0.83 13.40
C MET A 108 15.04 -1.39 14.72
N SER A 109 14.28 -1.34 15.81
CA SER A 109 14.70 -1.95 17.09
C SER A 109 14.60 -3.48 17.03
N ARG A 110 15.44 -4.18 17.80
CA ARG A 110 15.56 -5.66 17.87
C ARG A 110 14.25 -6.39 18.26
N ARG A 111 13.21 -5.65 18.68
CA ARG A 111 11.84 -6.12 18.99
C ARG A 111 10.77 -5.44 18.11
N GLY A 112 11.14 -4.90 16.95
CA GLY A 112 10.23 -4.13 16.08
C GLY A 112 8.98 -4.91 15.70
N GLU A 113 9.12 -6.21 15.42
CA GLU A 113 7.99 -7.09 15.12
C GLU A 113 6.99 -7.19 16.30
N LEU A 114 7.49 -7.20 17.54
CA LEU A 114 6.66 -7.23 18.74
C LEU A 114 5.92 -5.89 18.93
N TRP A 115 6.60 -4.77 18.69
CA TRP A 115 5.99 -3.44 18.75
C TRP A 115 4.89 -3.24 17.71
N VAL A 116 5.07 -3.75 16.49
CA VAL A 116 4.03 -3.73 15.46
C VAL A 116 2.81 -4.54 15.91
N LYS A 117 3.02 -5.76 16.43
CA LYS A 117 1.92 -6.61 16.94
C LYS A 117 1.17 -5.96 18.11
N VAL A 118 1.89 -5.35 19.06
CA VAL A 118 1.29 -4.66 20.21
C VAL A 118 0.48 -3.45 19.78
N MET A 119 0.99 -2.60 18.88
CA MET A 119 0.24 -1.47 18.33
C MET A 119 -1.03 -1.93 17.62
N MET A 120 -0.95 -2.99 16.82
CA MET A 120 -2.11 -3.56 16.14
C MET A 120 -3.18 -4.03 17.14
N ALA A 121 -2.76 -4.75 18.19
CA ALA A 121 -3.65 -5.22 19.24
C ALA A 121 -4.33 -4.06 19.97
N ILE A 122 -3.59 -3.00 20.32
CA ILE A 122 -4.14 -1.80 20.95
C ILE A 122 -5.19 -1.13 20.06
N ILE A 123 -4.91 -0.96 18.76
CA ILE A 123 -5.86 -0.34 17.81
C ILE A 123 -7.14 -1.17 17.70
N ILE A 124 -7.02 -2.49 17.57
CA ILE A 124 -8.18 -3.39 17.48
C ILE A 124 -9.02 -3.29 18.76
N LEU A 125 -8.37 -3.26 19.93
CA LEU A 125 -9.05 -3.21 21.22
C LEU A 125 -9.76 -1.86 21.43
N LEU A 126 -9.15 -0.76 20.99
CA LEU A 126 -9.78 0.56 20.96
C LEU A 126 -10.97 0.63 19.99
N MET A 127 -10.85 0.05 18.79
CA MET A 127 -11.95 -0.02 17.83
C MET A 127 -13.11 -0.86 18.37
N ALA A 128 -12.82 -2.00 19.00
CA ALA A 128 -13.82 -2.84 19.64
C ALA A 128 -14.53 -2.10 20.78
N ALA A 129 -13.77 -1.37 21.62
CA ALA A 129 -14.34 -0.54 22.69
C ALA A 129 -15.24 0.57 22.14
N LYS A 130 -14.83 1.25 21.06
CA LYS A 130 -15.63 2.28 20.39
C LYS A 130 -16.90 1.72 19.75
N LEU A 131 -16.90 0.47 19.30
CA LEU A 131 -18.06 -0.17 18.68
C LEU A 131 -19.12 -0.60 19.71
N TRP A 132 -18.69 -0.85 20.95
CA TRP A 132 -19.59 -1.24 22.05
C TRP A 132 -20.21 -0.04 22.76
N GLY A 133 -19.61 1.14 22.62
CA GLY A 133 -20.09 2.42 23.18
C GLY A 133 -20.96 3.23 22.23
#